data_AF-A0A3B9MQB5-F1
#
_entry.id   AF-A0A3B9MQB5-F1
#
_cell.length_a   1.000
_cell.length_b   1.000
_cell.length_c   1.000
_cell.angle_alpha   90.00
_cell.angle_beta   90.00
_cell.angle_gamma   90.00
#
_symmetry.space_group_name_H-M   'P 1'
#
loop_
_entity.id
_entity.type
_entity.pdbx_description
1 polymer ?
#
loop_
_entity_poly.entity_id
_entity_poly.type
_entity_poly.pdbx_seq_one_letter_code
_entity_poly.pdbx_strand_id
1 'polypeptide(L)' 'MIKKWLSYRELELLGRPLTPDEAREVMNMARRIAAIVLLEPALDANYQAVKNATYSWPV' A
#
# COMPACT_ATOMS: atom_id res chain seq x y z
N MET A 1 -8.20 2.60 -2.80
CA MET A 1 -7.58 2.74 -4.14
C MET A 1 -7.95 1.56 -5.04
N ILE A 2 -7.48 0.34 -4.76
CA ILE A 2 -7.77 -0.85 -5.61
C ILE A 2 -9.28 -1.09 -5.80
N LYS A 3 -10.07 -1.02 -4.72
CA LYS A 3 -11.53 -1.19 -4.78
C LYS A 3 -12.20 -0.20 -5.75
N LYS A 4 -11.84 1.08 -5.68
CA LYS A 4 -12.40 2.12 -6.56
C LYS A 4 -11.96 1.93 -8.02
N TRP A 5 -10.71 1.55 -8.24
CA TRP A 5 -10.19 1.23 -9.58
C TRP A 5 -10.96 0.05 -10.18
N LEU A 6 -11.23 -1.00 -9.39
CA LEU A 6 -12.04 -2.15 -9.81
C LEU A 6 -13.49 -1.76 -10.08
N SER A 7 -14.11 -0.94 -9.23
CA SER A 7 -15.50 -0.51 -9.44
C SER A 7 -15.73 0.26 -10.75
N TYR A 8 -14.70 0.95 -11.26
CA TYR A 8 -14.77 1.58 -12.58
C TYR A 8 -14.50 0.62 -13.75
N ARG A 9 -14.16 -0.63 -13.45
CA ARG A 9 -13.84 -1.67 -14.43
C ARG A 9 -14.60 -2.95 -14.19
N GLU A 10 -15.74 -2.85 -13.50
CA GLU A 10 -16.66 -3.96 -13.33
C GLU A 10 -17.27 -4.34 -14.68
N LEU A 11 -17.55 -5.63 -14.85
CA LEU A 11 -18.06 -6.20 -16.10
C LEU A 11 -19.34 -5.49 -16.56
N GLU A 12 -20.25 -5.19 -15.63
CA GLU A 12 -21.51 -4.50 -15.90
C GLU A 12 -21.31 -3.06 -16.40
N LEU A 13 -20.22 -2.40 -15.98
CA LEU A 13 -19.90 -1.03 -16.39
C LEU A 13 -19.15 -0.99 -17.72
N LEU A 14 -18.20 -1.90 -17.93
CA LEU A 14 -17.36 -1.95 -19.14
C LEU A 14 -17.96 -2.75 -20.29
N GLY A 15 -18.93 -3.63 -20.02
CA GLY A 15 -19.48 -4.58 -20.99
C GLY A 15 -18.48 -5.64 -21.47
N ARG A 16 -17.31 -5.73 -20.85
CA ARG A 16 -16.25 -6.70 -21.18
C ARG A 16 -15.49 -7.14 -19.92
N PRO A 17 -14.87 -8.33 -19.92
CA PRO A 17 -13.97 -8.73 -18.84
C PRO A 17 -12.70 -7.86 -18.82
N LEU A 18 -12.01 -7.87 -17.68
CA LEU A 18 -10.67 -7.33 -17.54
C LEU A 18 -9.70 -8.04 -18.50
N THR A 19 -8.82 -7.29 -19.15
CA THR A 19 -7.74 -7.88 -19.93
C THR A 19 -6.65 -8.41 -19.00
N PRO A 20 -5.77 -9.32 -19.50
CA PRO A 20 -4.63 -9.80 -18.72
C PRO A 20 -3.70 -8.70 -18.22
N ASP A 21 -3.54 -7.61 -18.97
CA ASP A 21 -2.70 -6.48 -18.57
C ASP A 21 -3.33 -5.68 -17.43
N GLU A 22 -4.65 -5.44 -17.49
CA GLU A 22 -5.41 -4.79 -16.42
C GLU A 22 -5.36 -5.61 -15.12
N ALA A 23 -5.44 -6.95 -15.23
CA ALA A 23 -5.27 -7.84 -14.08
C ALA A 23 -3.86 -7.74 -13.48
N ARG A 24 -2.82 -7.61 -14.32
CA ARG A 24 -1.43 -7.44 -13.88
C ARG A 24 -1.21 -6.10 -13.17
N GLU A 25 -1.86 -5.03 -13.59
CA GLU A 25 -1.83 -3.74 -12.90
C GLU A 25 -2.37 -3.85 -11.47
N VAL A 26 -3.53 -4.48 -11.28
CA VAL A 26 -4.12 -4.68 -9.95
C VAL A 26 -3.23 -5.54 -9.06
N MET A 27 -2.68 -6.63 -9.60
CA MET A 27 -1.72 -7.48 -8.88
C MET A 27 -0.50 -6.67 -8.44
N ASN A 28 0.05 -5.83 -9.31
CA ASN A 28 1.20 -4.99 -8.99
C ASN A 28 0.88 -3.95 -7.90
N MET A 29 -0.30 -3.33 -7.95
CA MET A 29 -0.78 -2.45 -6.88
C MET A 29 -0.90 -3.20 -5.54
N ALA A 30 -1.50 -4.39 -5.54
CA ALA A 30 -1.65 -5.21 -4.35
C ALA A 30 -0.28 -5.63 -3.77
N ARG A 31 0.67 -6.03 -4.63
CA ARG A 31 2.03 -6.41 -4.22
C ARG A 31 2.79 -5.25 -3.57
N ARG A 32 2.62 -4.02 -4.08
CA ARG A 32 3.23 -2.83 -3.47
C ARG A 32 2.68 -2.54 -2.07
N ILE A 33 1.36 -2.67 -1.89
CA ILE A 33 0.73 -2.51 -0.57
C ILE A 33 1.23 -3.59 0.39
N ALA A 34 1.27 -4.85 -0.05
CA ALA A 34 1.79 -5.94 0.75
C ALA A 34 3.25 -5.71 1.18
N ALA A 35 4.10 -5.19 0.27
CA ALA A 35 5.48 -4.84 0.60
C ALA A 35 5.57 -3.75 1.69
N ILE A 36 4.70 -2.73 1.64
CA ILE A 36 4.64 -1.69 2.68
C ILE A 36 4.20 -2.28 4.02
N VAL A 37 3.18 -3.13 4.03
CA VAL A 37 2.70 -3.79 5.25
C VAL A 37 3.79 -4.67 5.85
N LEU A 38 4.55 -5.41 5.02
CA LEU A 38 5.67 -6.21 5.50
C LEU A 38 6.81 -5.39 6.12
N LEU A 39 6.92 -4.11 5.77
CA LEU A 39 7.90 -3.19 6.37
C LEU A 39 7.46 -2.63 7.73
N GLU A 40 6.20 -2.83 8.14
CA GLU A 40 5.63 -2.29 9.38
C GLU A 40 6.52 -2.53 10.62
N PRO A 41 7.02 -3.76 10.91
CA PRO A 41 7.82 -3.98 12.11
C PRO A 41 9.14 -3.20 12.11
N ALA A 42 9.75 -3.06 10.93
CA ALA A 42 11.01 -2.32 10.78
C ALA A 42 10.80 -0.81 10.93
N LEU A 43 9.68 -0.29 10.41
CA LEU A 43 9.29 1.11 10.57
C LEU A 43 8.97 1.42 12.02
N ASP A 44 8.26 0.53 12.72
CA ASP A 44 7.94 0.69 14.14
C ASP A 44 9.20 0.71 15.00
N ALA A 45 10.13 -0.23 14.75
CA ALA A 45 11.41 -0.27 15.45
C ALA A 45 12.22 1.02 15.21
N ASN A 46 12.25 1.51 13.97
CA ASN A 46 12.92 2.76 13.63
C ASN A 46 12.29 3.96 14.35
N TYR A 47 10.96 4.03 14.38
CA TYR A 47 10.23 5.09 15.06
C TYR A 47 10.55 5.13 16.57
N GLN A 48 10.53 3.97 17.25
CA GLN A 48 10.86 3.90 18.67
C GLN A 48 12.31 4.31 18.95
N ALA A 49 13.26 3.88 18.12
CA ALA A 49 14.66 4.26 18.26
C ALA A 49 14.86 5.77 18.19
N VAL A 50 14.26 6.43 17.18
CA VAL A 50 14.35 7.89 17.00
C VAL A 50 13.67 8.64 18.15
N LYS A 51 12.47 8.19 18.57
CA LYS A 51 11.75 8.77 19.70
C LYS A 51 12.57 8.77 20.99
N ASN A 52 13.31 7.68 21.25
CA ASN A 52 14.15 7.54 22.44
C ASN A 52 15.46 8.33 22.37
N ALA A 53 15.90 8.72 21.17
CA ALA A 53 17.13 9.49 20.94
C ALA A 53 16.90 11.01 20.90
N THR A 54 15.84 11.50 21.55
CA THR A 54 15.49 12.92 21.54
C THR A 54 16.47 13.76 22.36
N TYR A 55 16.78 14.96 21.86
CA TYR A 55 17.67 15.90 22.52
C TYR A 55 17.03 16.42 23.81
N SER A 56 17.73 16.24 24.94
CA SER A 56 17.28 16.74 26.24
C SER A 56 17.64 18.22 26.37
N TRP A 57 16.65 19.09 26.29
CA TRP A 57 16.84 20.51 26.55
C TRP A 57 17.20 20.71 28.03
N PRO A 58 18.32 21.38 28.34
CA PRO A 58 18.65 21.73 29.72
C PRO A 58 17.64 22.76 30.26
N VAL A 59 17.16 22.52 31.48
CA VAL A 59 16.30 23.43 32.26
C VAL A 59 17.10 24.50 32.99
#